data_AF-A0AB73BVV6-F1
#
_entry.id   AF-A0AB73BVV6-F1
#
_cell.length_a   1.000
_cell.length_b   1.000
_cell.length_c   1.000
_cell.angle_alpha   90.00
_cell.angle_beta   90.00
_cell.angle_gamma   90.00
#
_symmetry.space_group_name_H-M   'P 1'
#
loop_
_entity.id
_entity.type
_entity.pdbx_description
1 polymer ?
#
loop_
_entity_poly.entity_id
_entity_poly.type
_entity_poly.pdbx_seq_one_letter_code
_entity_poly.pdbx_strand_id
1 'polypeptide(L)'
;MNLQEHGFYIIKNDFFTVTNQSNIPLQKNGRPIYFCIKDAKNSDIFWIIPLTTKIQKVEKAFKKMGGENNCPFYVRFPKNFQEYNISAFNIGDAFPITAKYIEREFTKRGQPYVLKDVKLIQKIENKVLQTIKLKMTNDKINSRGIDVRKIYQQLLDELKNERAIKQNPLITKILAKRENKEKITKLEK
;
A
#
# COMPACT_ATOMS: atom_id res chain seq x y z
N MET A 1 -3.86 -5.55 13.64
CA MET A 1 -2.97 -6.33 12.77
C MET A 1 -1.59 -5.70 12.83
N ASN A 2 -0.55 -6.48 13.14
CA ASN A 2 0.83 -5.98 13.11
C ASN A 2 1.38 -6.26 11.71
N LEU A 3 1.71 -5.22 10.93
CA LEU A 3 2.25 -5.41 9.59
C LEU A 3 3.74 -5.72 9.68
N GLN A 4 4.15 -6.82 9.04
CA GLN A 4 5.54 -7.17 8.83
C GLN A 4 6.10 -6.43 7.61
N GLU A 5 7.16 -5.65 7.82
CA GLU A 5 7.92 -4.99 6.76
C GLU A 5 8.38 -6.00 5.69
N HIS A 6 8.44 -5.53 4.44
CA HIS A 6 8.79 -6.34 3.28
C HIS A 6 7.80 -7.48 2.98
N GLY A 7 6.66 -7.51 3.68
CA GLY A 7 5.56 -8.42 3.45
C GLY A 7 4.67 -8.02 2.27
N PHE A 8 3.87 -8.97 1.80
CA PHE A 8 2.89 -8.78 0.74
C PHE A 8 1.48 -8.89 1.28
N TYR A 9 0.56 -8.04 0.80
CA TYR A 9 -0.78 -7.90 1.39
C TYR A 9 -1.88 -7.71 0.35
N ILE A 10 -3.11 -8.01 0.78
CA ILE A 10 -4.35 -7.64 0.11
C ILE A 10 -5.00 -6.48 0.88
N ILE A 11 -5.45 -5.47 0.15
CA ILE A 11 -6.12 -4.26 0.63
C ILE A 11 -7.63 -4.47 0.47
N LYS A 12 -8.39 -4.00 1.46
CA LYS A 12 -9.85 -3.95 1.40
C LYS A 12 -10.32 -3.05 0.25
N ASN A 13 -11.37 -3.48 -0.45
CA ASN A 13 -11.99 -2.67 -1.50
C ASN A 13 -12.42 -1.27 -1.02
N ASP A 14 -12.80 -1.14 0.25
CA ASP A 14 -13.18 0.13 0.90
C ASP A 14 -12.13 1.23 0.70
N PHE A 15 -10.84 0.89 0.69
CA PHE A 15 -9.78 1.87 0.47
C PHE A 15 -9.94 2.60 -0.87
N PHE A 16 -10.25 1.85 -1.95
CA PHE A 16 -10.41 2.43 -3.29
C PHE A 16 -11.67 3.28 -3.39
N THR A 17 -12.74 2.89 -2.69
CA THR A 17 -13.98 3.67 -2.61
C THR A 17 -13.77 4.97 -1.85
N VAL A 18 -13.15 4.93 -0.66
CA VAL A 18 -12.99 6.12 0.19
C VAL A 18 -11.97 7.10 -0.41
N THR A 19 -10.84 6.61 -0.94
CA THR A 19 -9.84 7.49 -1.57
C THR A 19 -10.33 8.11 -2.87
N ASN A 20 -11.24 7.43 -3.57
CA ASN A 20 -11.87 7.86 -4.83
C ASN A 20 -10.84 8.37 -5.87
N GLN A 21 -9.72 7.66 -6.00
CA GLN A 21 -8.69 7.94 -7.01
C GLN A 21 -8.64 6.81 -8.05
N SER A 22 -9.14 7.09 -9.25
CA SER A 22 -9.18 6.12 -10.37
C SER A 22 -7.80 5.65 -10.84
N ASN A 23 -6.75 6.40 -10.52
CA ASN A 23 -5.37 6.09 -10.92
C ASN A 23 -4.69 5.04 -10.03
N ILE A 24 -5.27 4.68 -8.87
CA ILE A 24 -4.71 3.63 -8.02
C ILE A 24 -4.99 2.27 -8.68
N PRO A 25 -3.96 1.44 -8.93
CA PRO A 25 -4.16 0.12 -9.51
C PRO A 25 -4.98 -0.79 -8.59
N LEU A 26 -6.13 -1.26 -9.07
CA LEU A 26 -6.95 -2.27 -8.38
C LEU A 26 -6.21 -3.61 -8.25
N GLN A 27 -6.45 -4.33 -7.16
CA GLN A 27 -5.90 -5.67 -6.92
C GLN A 27 -6.69 -6.77 -7.63
N LYS A 28 -6.89 -6.63 -8.94
CA LYS A 28 -7.56 -7.64 -9.78
C LYS A 28 -6.90 -9.01 -9.59
N ASN A 29 -7.73 -10.05 -9.43
CA ASN A 29 -7.30 -11.44 -9.23
C ASN A 29 -6.41 -11.66 -8.00
N GLY A 30 -6.62 -10.88 -6.93
CA GLY A 30 -5.87 -11.04 -5.68
C GLY A 30 -4.39 -10.67 -5.80
N ARG A 31 -4.03 -9.79 -6.76
CA ARG A 31 -2.67 -9.30 -6.93
C ARG A 31 -2.20 -8.58 -5.67
N PRO A 32 -1.11 -9.00 -5.01
CA PRO A 32 -0.69 -8.37 -3.79
C PRO A 32 -0.06 -6.99 -4.04
N ILE A 33 -0.04 -6.20 -2.97
CA ILE A 33 0.81 -5.03 -2.80
C ILE A 33 2.01 -5.38 -1.93
N TYR A 34 3.10 -4.65 -2.09
CA TYR A 34 4.29 -4.79 -1.27
C TYR A 34 4.32 -3.72 -0.18
N PHE A 35 4.46 -4.09 1.08
CA PHE A 35 4.75 -3.16 2.16
C PHE A 35 6.25 -2.84 2.19
N CYS A 36 6.58 -1.59 1.88
CA CYS A 36 7.96 -1.14 1.77
C CYS A 36 8.50 -0.64 3.11
N ILE A 37 8.02 0.52 3.58
CA ILE A 37 8.56 1.23 4.75
C ILE A 37 7.45 1.91 5.52
N LYS A 38 7.64 2.08 6.84
CA LYS A 38 6.79 2.97 7.65
C LYS A 38 7.05 4.42 7.27
N ASP A 39 6.03 5.26 7.43
CA ASP A 39 6.21 6.70 7.29
C ASP A 39 7.10 7.24 8.42
N ALA A 40 8.01 8.15 8.07
CA ALA A 40 8.99 8.69 9.01
C ALA A 40 8.38 9.63 10.07
N LYS A 41 7.22 10.22 9.79
CA LYS A 41 6.53 11.17 10.67
C LYS A 41 5.37 10.54 11.44
N ASN A 42 4.77 9.48 10.89
CA ASN A 42 3.62 8.81 11.50
C ASN A 42 3.72 7.29 11.37
N SER A 43 4.01 6.60 12.48
CA SER A 43 4.18 5.14 12.51
C SER A 43 2.90 4.33 12.21
N ASP A 44 1.73 4.96 12.20
CA ASP A 44 0.46 4.34 11.80
C ASP A 44 0.24 4.35 10.27
N ILE A 45 1.09 5.09 9.53
CA ILE A 45 1.07 5.18 8.07
C ILE A 45 2.21 4.34 7.48
N PHE A 46 1.88 3.59 6.44
CA PHE A 46 2.77 2.68 5.73
C PHE A 46 2.82 3.07 4.26
N TRP A 47 4.01 3.05 3.66
CA TRP A 47 4.19 3.24 2.23
C TRP A 47 4.24 1.89 1.52
N ILE A 48 3.30 1.70 0.59
CA ILE A 48 3.11 0.44 -0.14
C ILE A 48 3.34 0.64 -1.64
N ILE A 49 3.69 -0.45 -2.33
CA ILE A 49 4.02 -0.44 -3.75
C ILE A 49 3.13 -1.42 -4.50
N PRO A 50 2.39 -0.96 -5.52
CA PRO A 50 1.68 -1.83 -6.44
C PRO A 50 2.65 -2.68 -7.27
N LEU A 51 2.19 -3.87 -7.65
CA LEU A 51 2.92 -4.76 -8.56
C LEU A 51 2.32 -4.70 -9.96
N THR A 52 3.18 -4.78 -10.98
CA THR A 52 2.75 -4.81 -12.39
C THR A 52 3.14 -6.11 -13.06
N THR A 53 2.24 -6.64 -13.88
CA THR A 53 2.46 -7.77 -14.79
C THR A 53 2.79 -7.32 -16.22
N LYS A 54 2.84 -6.00 -16.47
CA LYS A 54 3.02 -5.42 -17.81
C LYS A 54 4.51 -5.34 -18.19
N ILE A 55 5.15 -6.49 -18.43
CA ILE A 55 6.59 -6.57 -18.72
C ILE A 55 7.02 -5.65 -19.87
N GLN A 56 6.25 -5.58 -20.96
CA GLN A 56 6.58 -4.73 -22.12
C GLN A 56 6.69 -3.25 -21.75
N LYS A 57 5.81 -2.75 -20.85
CA LYS A 57 5.87 -1.36 -20.35
C LYS A 57 7.14 -1.13 -19.53
N VAL A 58 7.51 -2.10 -18.71
CA VAL A 58 8.71 -2.06 -17.86
C VAL A 58 9.97 -2.04 -18.73
N GLU A 59 10.10 -2.95 -19.69
CA GLU A 59 11.27 -3.01 -20.59
C GLU A 59 11.42 -1.73 -21.41
N LYS A 60 10.31 -1.19 -21.92
CA LYS A 60 10.32 0.09 -22.64
C LYS A 60 10.83 1.23 -21.76
N ALA A 61 10.42 1.27 -20.48
CA ALA A 61 10.90 2.26 -19.53
C ALA A 61 12.40 2.09 -19.22
N PHE A 62 12.86 0.86 -19.01
CA PHE A 62 14.28 0.58 -18.81
C PHE A 62 15.12 0.99 -20.02
N LYS A 63 14.71 0.61 -21.24
CA LYS A 63 15.41 1.01 -22.47
C LYS A 63 15.48 2.53 -22.61
N LYS A 64 14.36 3.24 -22.38
CA LYS A 64 14.32 4.71 -22.48
C LYS A 64 15.24 5.41 -21.46
N MET A 65 15.39 4.84 -20.28
CA MET A 65 16.20 5.43 -19.20
C MET A 65 17.66 4.94 -19.20
N GLY A 66 18.08 4.12 -20.17
CA GLY A 66 19.45 3.57 -20.20
C GLY A 66 19.69 2.49 -19.14
N GLY A 67 18.67 1.68 -18.83
CA GLY A 67 18.73 0.53 -17.93
C GLY A 67 17.88 0.66 -16.67
N GLU A 68 17.76 -0.44 -15.92
CA GLU A 68 16.96 -0.50 -14.69
C GLU A 68 17.49 0.42 -13.59
N ASN A 69 18.81 0.52 -13.43
CA ASN A 69 19.40 1.33 -12.36
C ASN A 69 19.02 2.81 -12.51
N ASN A 70 18.94 3.30 -13.75
CA ASN A 70 18.57 4.66 -14.10
C ASN A 70 17.04 4.89 -14.16
N CYS A 71 16.22 3.84 -14.05
CA CYS A 71 14.76 3.97 -14.08
C CYS A 71 14.22 4.24 -12.66
N PRO A 72 13.57 5.38 -12.38
CA PRO A 72 13.04 5.66 -11.04
C PRO A 72 11.71 4.95 -10.77
N PHE A 73 10.97 4.55 -11.81
CA PHE A 73 9.57 4.13 -11.70
C PHE A 73 9.38 2.64 -11.44
N TYR A 74 10.38 1.81 -11.79
CA TYR A 74 10.27 0.36 -11.74
C TYR A 74 11.52 -0.27 -11.14
N VAL A 75 11.31 -1.35 -10.39
CA VAL A 75 12.35 -2.31 -10.00
C VAL A 75 11.88 -3.69 -10.44
N ARG A 76 12.74 -4.46 -11.12
CA ARG A 76 12.35 -5.77 -11.66
C ARG A 76 12.04 -6.74 -10.52
N PHE A 77 10.96 -7.50 -10.68
CA PHE A 77 10.60 -8.53 -9.72
C PHE A 77 11.47 -9.79 -9.94
N PRO A 78 11.89 -10.50 -8.88
CA PRO A 78 12.65 -11.74 -9.01
C PRO A 78 11.96 -12.78 -9.92
N LYS A 79 12.71 -13.33 -10.88
CA LYS A 79 12.20 -14.27 -11.92
C LYS A 79 11.65 -15.59 -11.37
N ASN A 80 11.98 -15.95 -10.13
CA ASN A 80 11.52 -17.15 -9.44
C ASN A 80 10.09 -17.04 -8.86
N PHE A 81 9.36 -15.97 -9.19
CA PHE A 81 8.00 -15.71 -8.74
C PHE A 81 6.98 -15.70 -9.89
N GLN A 82 6.99 -16.77 -10.69
CA GLN A 82 6.20 -16.91 -11.92
C GLN A 82 4.70 -17.05 -11.66
N GLU A 83 4.30 -17.51 -10.47
CA GLU A 83 2.92 -17.87 -10.10
C GLU A 83 1.89 -16.74 -10.31
N TYR A 84 2.33 -15.48 -10.37
CA TYR A 84 1.46 -14.32 -10.55
C TYR A 84 1.82 -13.46 -11.77
N ASN A 85 2.73 -13.93 -12.64
CA ASN A 85 3.24 -13.18 -13.79
C ASN A 85 3.73 -11.75 -13.44
N ILE A 86 4.16 -11.54 -12.19
CA ILE A 86 4.62 -10.23 -11.72
C ILE A 86 5.95 -9.91 -12.39
N SER A 87 6.00 -8.75 -13.02
CA SER A 87 7.16 -8.27 -13.77
C SER A 87 8.02 -7.32 -12.95
N ALA A 88 7.39 -6.42 -12.19
CA ALA A 88 8.10 -5.36 -11.46
C ALA A 88 7.29 -4.78 -10.29
N PHE A 89 8.02 -4.20 -9.34
CA PHE A 89 7.51 -3.22 -8.38
C PHE A 89 7.30 -1.89 -9.08
N ASN A 90 6.09 -1.32 -9.01
CA ASN A 90 5.76 -0.04 -9.63
C ASN A 90 5.99 1.11 -8.64
N ILE A 91 7.27 1.43 -8.42
CA ILE A 91 7.73 2.47 -7.48
C ILE A 91 7.04 3.82 -7.75
N GLY A 92 6.87 4.17 -9.04
CA GLY A 92 6.23 5.41 -9.45
C GLY A 92 4.79 5.56 -8.96
N ASP A 93 4.12 4.45 -8.65
CA ASP A 93 2.76 4.40 -8.12
C ASP A 93 2.73 3.99 -6.64
N ALA A 94 3.82 4.18 -5.89
CA ALA A 94 3.80 4.02 -4.44
C ALA A 94 2.87 5.06 -3.78
N PHE A 95 2.14 4.64 -2.75
CA PHE A 95 1.17 5.48 -2.04
C PHE A 95 1.05 5.08 -0.55
N PRO A 96 0.56 5.97 0.33
CA PRO A 96 0.44 5.70 1.75
C PRO A 96 -0.88 4.98 2.09
N ILE A 97 -0.87 4.18 3.15
CA ILE A 97 -2.03 3.45 3.68
C ILE A 97 -1.92 3.30 5.20
N THR A 98 -3.02 2.95 5.88
CA THR A 98 -3.03 2.55 7.30
C THR A 98 -3.45 1.08 7.46
N ALA A 99 -3.13 0.47 8.59
CA ALA A 99 -3.41 -0.94 8.84
C ALA A 99 -4.91 -1.30 8.76
N LYS A 100 -5.82 -0.34 8.96
CA LYS A 100 -7.27 -0.58 8.89
C LYS A 100 -7.75 -0.99 7.50
N TYR A 101 -7.03 -0.58 6.46
CA TYR A 101 -7.34 -0.89 5.07
C TYR A 101 -6.66 -2.17 4.58
N ILE A 102 -5.81 -2.80 5.39
CA ILE A 102 -5.26 -4.12 5.06
C ILE A 102 -6.32 -5.17 5.36
N GLU A 103 -6.62 -6.01 4.37
CA GLU A 103 -7.55 -7.13 4.49
C GLU A 103 -6.87 -8.33 5.12
N ARG A 104 -5.75 -8.76 4.52
CA ARG A 104 -4.98 -9.93 4.96
C ARG A 104 -3.58 -9.96 4.36
N GLU A 105 -2.74 -10.81 4.92
CA GLU A 105 -1.47 -11.20 4.32
C GLU A 105 -1.69 -11.96 3.01
N PHE A 106 -0.75 -11.75 2.10
CA PHE A 106 -0.63 -12.57 0.91
C PHE A 106 0.24 -13.78 1.21
N THR A 107 -0.31 -14.97 0.98
CA THR A 107 0.33 -16.22 1.33
C THR A 107 0.83 -16.96 0.11
N LYS A 108 2.01 -17.56 0.20
CA LYS A 108 2.53 -18.55 -0.75
C LYS A 108 2.70 -19.88 -0.04
N ARG A 109 2.09 -20.95 -0.57
CA ARG A 109 2.07 -22.29 0.06
C ARG A 109 1.59 -22.25 1.53
N GLY A 110 0.54 -21.48 1.78
CA GLY A 110 -0.05 -21.31 3.12
C GLY A 110 0.74 -20.44 4.09
N GLN A 111 1.89 -19.88 3.69
CA GLN A 111 2.74 -19.05 4.55
C GLN A 111 2.78 -17.60 4.08
N PRO A 112 2.77 -16.60 4.97
CA PRO A 112 2.91 -15.19 4.59
C PRO A 112 4.17 -14.97 3.76
N TYR A 113 4.02 -14.33 2.61
CA TYR A 113 5.15 -14.08 1.73
C TYR A 113 5.85 -12.78 2.12
N VAL A 114 7.16 -12.87 2.31
CA VAL A 114 8.04 -11.77 2.72
C VAL A 114 9.27 -11.77 1.83
N LEU A 115 9.65 -10.61 1.31
CA LEU A 115 10.86 -10.44 0.53
C LEU A 115 12.07 -10.53 1.46
N LYS A 116 13.08 -11.34 1.10
CA LYS A 116 14.29 -11.56 1.93
C LYS A 116 15.59 -11.06 1.29
N ASP A 117 15.56 -10.71 0.01
CA ASP A 117 16.75 -10.22 -0.70
C ASP A 117 17.09 -8.81 -0.24
N VAL A 118 18.08 -8.69 0.66
CA VAL A 118 18.51 -7.44 1.28
C VAL A 118 18.94 -6.40 0.24
N LYS A 119 19.65 -6.80 -0.83
CA LYS A 119 20.11 -5.86 -1.86
C LYS A 119 18.94 -5.31 -2.65
N LEU A 120 17.96 -6.18 -2.98
CA LEU A 120 16.74 -5.75 -3.64
C LEU A 120 15.88 -4.85 -2.75
N ILE A 121 15.74 -5.19 -1.46
CA ILE A 121 15.01 -4.36 -0.47
C ILE A 121 15.63 -2.96 -0.42
N GLN A 122 16.94 -2.84 -0.20
CA GLN A 122 17.63 -1.55 -0.18
C GLN A 122 17.43 -0.75 -1.48
N LYS A 123 17.47 -1.42 -2.64
CA LYS A 123 17.20 -0.79 -3.93
C LYS A 123 15.78 -0.24 -4.03
N ILE A 124 14.79 -0.99 -3.56
CA ILE A 124 13.38 -0.60 -3.55
C ILE A 124 13.18 0.58 -2.60
N GLU A 125 13.65 0.48 -1.36
CA GLU A 125 13.51 1.51 -0.33
C GLU A 125 14.12 2.85 -0.77
N ASN A 126 15.34 2.83 -1.31
CA ASN A 126 16.01 4.03 -1.81
C ASN A 126 15.19 4.74 -2.91
N LYS A 127 14.62 3.99 -3.87
CA LYS A 127 13.80 4.56 -4.94
C LYS A 127 12.43 5.04 -4.43
N VAL A 128 11.84 4.33 -3.46
CA VAL A 128 10.59 4.76 -2.81
C VAL A 128 10.78 6.05 -2.03
N LEU A 129 11.84 6.19 -1.23
CA LEU A 129 12.14 7.41 -0.48
C LEU A 129 12.31 8.63 -1.40
N GLN A 130 13.02 8.45 -2.53
CA GLN A 130 13.14 9.49 -3.55
C GLN A 130 11.78 9.87 -4.16
N THR A 131 10.94 8.87 -4.44
CA THR A 131 9.59 9.07 -4.99
C THR A 131 8.68 9.79 -3.99
N ILE A 132 8.71 9.40 -2.72
CA ILE A 132 7.96 10.05 -1.63
C ILE A 132 8.39 11.51 -1.53
N LYS A 133 9.70 11.77 -1.42
CA LYS A 133 10.23 13.15 -1.34
C LYS A 133 9.70 13.98 -2.50
N LEU A 134 9.83 13.48 -3.72
CA LEU A 134 9.41 14.18 -4.94
C LEU A 134 7.90 14.49 -4.96
N LYS A 135 7.04 13.50 -4.67
CA LYS A 135 5.59 13.68 -4.71
C LYS A 135 5.04 14.51 -3.54
N MET A 136 5.68 14.42 -2.37
CA MET A 136 5.32 15.20 -1.20
C MET A 136 5.77 16.67 -1.31
N THR A 137 6.74 17.01 -2.18
CA THR A 137 7.21 18.40 -2.38
C THR A 137 6.80 19.05 -3.69
N ASN A 138 6.40 18.30 -4.73
CA ASN A 138 5.93 18.86 -6.01
C ASN A 138 4.47 18.50 -6.39
N ASP A 139 3.55 19.47 -6.34
CA ASP A 139 2.11 19.28 -6.66
C ASP A 139 1.83 18.91 -8.12
N LYS A 140 2.65 19.38 -9.07
CA LYS A 140 2.46 19.12 -10.51
C LYS A 140 2.72 17.67 -10.91
N ILE A 141 3.29 16.86 -10.02
CA ILE A 141 3.55 15.44 -10.25
C ILE A 141 2.32 14.62 -9.85
N ASN A 142 1.64 15.02 -8.78
CA ASN A 142 0.42 14.36 -8.31
C ASN A 142 -0.73 14.48 -9.33
N SER A 143 -0.83 15.60 -10.04
CA SER A 143 -1.89 15.82 -11.06
C SER A 143 -1.85 14.86 -12.26
N ARG A 144 -0.75 14.14 -12.48
CA ARG A 144 -0.58 13.18 -13.59
C ARG A 144 -0.61 11.72 -13.15
N GLY A 145 -0.82 11.44 -11.87
CA GLY A 145 -0.76 10.09 -11.32
C GLY A 145 -1.64 9.93 -10.07
N ILE A 146 -1.17 9.13 -9.12
CA ILE A 146 -1.78 9.02 -7.79
C ILE A 146 -1.43 10.28 -7.00
N ASP A 147 -2.45 10.98 -6.50
CA ASP A 147 -2.28 12.14 -5.64
C ASP A 147 -2.05 11.66 -4.20
N VAL A 148 -0.79 11.36 -3.91
CA VAL A 148 -0.37 10.80 -2.61
C VAL A 148 -0.57 11.77 -1.47
N ARG A 149 -0.58 13.09 -1.73
CA ARG A 149 -0.77 14.10 -0.68
C ARG A 149 -2.21 14.11 -0.22
N LYS A 150 -3.16 14.05 -1.15
CA LYS A 150 -4.58 13.94 -0.82
C LYS A 150 -4.86 12.68 0.00
N ILE A 151 -4.30 11.52 -0.41
CA ILE A 151 -4.43 10.28 0.36
C ILE A 151 -3.80 10.46 1.74
N TYR A 152 -2.58 10.99 1.81
CA TYR A 152 -1.87 11.17 3.08
C TYR A 152 -2.65 12.05 4.06
N GLN A 153 -3.19 13.18 3.60
CA GLN A 153 -3.99 14.09 4.42
C GLN A 153 -5.28 13.41 4.91
N GLN A 154 -5.98 12.70 4.02
CA GLN A 154 -7.17 11.93 4.39
C GLN A 154 -6.86 10.91 5.50
N LEU A 155 -5.74 10.18 5.40
CA LEU A 155 -5.32 9.22 6.42
C LEU A 155 -4.99 9.90 7.76
N LEU A 156 -4.37 11.09 7.74
CA LEU A 156 -4.12 11.86 8.96
C LEU A 156 -5.43 12.27 9.64
N ASP A 157 -6.41 12.75 8.88
CA ASP A 157 -7.70 13.18 9.40
C ASP A 157 -8.48 11.99 9.99
N GLU A 158 -8.46 10.85 9.29
CA GLU A 158 -9.03 9.59 9.78
C GLU A 158 -8.38 9.15 11.10
N LEU A 159 -7.04 9.13 11.19
CA LEU A 159 -6.32 8.76 12.41
C LEU A 159 -6.61 9.73 13.56
N LYS A 160 -6.71 11.03 13.28
CA LYS A 160 -7.07 12.04 14.28
C LYS A 160 -8.48 11.80 14.83
N ASN A 161 -9.44 11.52 13.95
CA ASN A 161 -10.81 11.21 14.34
C ASN A 161 -10.90 9.92 15.15
N GLU A 162 -10.19 8.87 14.74
CA GLU A 162 -10.12 7.59 15.47
C GLU A 162 -9.52 7.78 16.88
N ARG A 163 -8.47 8.60 17.02
CA ARG A 163 -7.87 8.94 18.32
C ARG A 163 -8.84 9.73 19.19
N ALA A 164 -9.54 10.73 18.63
CA ALA A 164 -10.54 11.52 19.36
C ALA A 164 -11.72 10.66 19.86
N ILE A 165 -12.20 9.73 19.04
CA ILE A 165 -13.26 8.78 19.42
C ILE A 165 -12.79 7.89 20.57
N LYS A 166 -11.60 7.31 20.49
CA LYS A 166 -11.02 6.44 21.54
C LYS A 166 -10.80 7.17 22.86
N GLN A 167 -10.49 8.47 22.81
CA GLN A 167 -10.29 9.29 24.01
C GLN A 167 -11.62 9.75 24.65
N ASN A 168 -12.77 9.57 23.97
CA ASN A 168 -14.08 9.90 24.51
C ASN A 168 -14.74 8.66 25.16
N PRO A 169 -14.89 8.62 26.51
CA PRO A 169 -15.41 7.44 27.20
C PRO A 169 -16.88 7.14 26.90
N LEU A 170 -17.69 8.18 26.64
CA LEU A 170 -19.12 8.03 26.34
C LEU A 170 -19.32 7.43 24.94
N ILE A 171 -18.62 7.95 23.94
CA ILE A 171 -18.68 7.42 22.56
C ILE A 171 -18.20 5.97 22.53
N THR A 172 -17.09 5.66 23.23
CA THR A 172 -16.55 4.30 23.30
C THR A 172 -17.55 3.31 23.90
N LYS A 173 -18.26 3.70 24.98
CA LYS A 173 -19.32 2.88 25.58
C LYS A 173 -20.51 2.66 24.63
N ILE A 174 -20.90 3.67 23.85
CA ILE A 174 -22.01 3.57 22.90
C ILE A 174 -21.64 2.63 21.74
N LEU A 175 -20.43 2.76 21.18
CA LEU A 175 -19.97 1.92 20.08
C LEU A 175 -19.87 0.44 20.50
N ALA A 176 -19.30 0.16 21.69
CA ALA A 176 -19.22 -1.20 22.21
C ALA A 176 -20.60 -1.86 22.39
N LYS A 177 -21.60 -1.09 22.86
CA LYS A 177 -22.99 -1.59 22.96
C LYS A 177 -23.60 -1.90 21.58
N ARG A 178 -23.31 -1.09 20.55
CA ARG A 178 -23.81 -1.32 19.18
C ARG A 178 -23.17 -2.55 18.54
N GLU A 179 -21.85 -2.70 18.64
CA GLU A 179 -21.16 -3.88 18.09
C GLU A 179 -21.64 -5.19 18.71
N ASN A 180 -21.87 -5.21 20.03
CA ASN A 180 -22.43 -6.38 20.71
C ASN A 180 -23.83 -6.72 20.21
N LYS A 181 -24.69 -5.70 20.01
CA LYS A 181 -26.03 -5.90 19.45
C LYS A 181 -25.98 -6.49 18.04
N GLU A 182 -25.13 -5.96 17.16
CA GLU A 182 -24.99 -6.48 15.79
C GLU A 182 -24.42 -7.91 15.74
N LYS A 183 -23.51 -8.26 16.65
CA LYS A 183 -23.00 -9.63 16.77
C LYS A 183 -24.09 -10.61 17.20
N ILE A 184 -24.89 -10.25 18.20
CA ILE A 184 -26.03 -11.07 18.66
C ILE A 184 -27.01 -11.30 17.51
N THR A 185 -27.39 -10.25 16.78
CA THR A 185 -28.34 -10.36 15.66
C THR A 185 -27.80 -11.16 14.47
N LYS A 186 -26.48 -11.30 14.32
CA LYS A 186 -25.86 -12.15 13.28
C LYS A 186 -25.70 -13.61 13.70
N LEU A 187 -25.75 -13.93 15.00
CA LEU A 187 -25.72 -15.29 15.53
C LEU A 187 -27.12 -15.93 15.53
N GLU A 188 -28.17 -15.10 15.51
CA GLU A 188 -29.59 -15.51 15.49
C GLU A 188 -30.15 -15.73 14.07
N LYS A 189 -29.31 -15.64 13.02
CA LYS A 189 -29.67 -15.86 11.60
C LYS A 189 -28.82 -16.97 11.02
#